data_AF-A0A534DGU8-F1
#
_entry.id   AF-A0A534DGU8-F1
#
_cell.length_a   1.000
_cell.length_b   1.000
_cell.length_c   1.000
_cell.angle_alpha   90.00
_cell.angle_beta   90.00
_cell.angle_gamma   90.00
#
_symmetry.space_group_name_H-M   'P 1'
#
loop_
_entity.id
_entity.type
_entity.pdbx_description
1 polymer ?
#
loop_
_entity_poly.entity_id
_entity_poly.type
_entity_poly.pdbx_seq_one_letter_code
_entity_poly.pdbx_strand_id
1 'polypeptide(L)' 'FRIPYSQGIAAFTALQRRGIESLLVVFPDENHWVLKPADSVLWYHTVLDWVDEHLKKSPAAAEHSGAP' A
#
# COMPACT_ATOMS: atom_id res chain seq x y z
N PHE A 1 -21.87 4.38 -9.70
CA PHE A 1 -20.42 4.57 -9.43
C PHE A 1 -20.26 5.23 -8.07
N ARG A 2 -19.48 4.66 -7.14
CA ARG A 2 -19.32 5.22 -5.78
C ARG A 2 -17.98 5.95 -5.56
N ILE A 3 -16.90 5.55 -6.24
CA ILE A 3 -15.58 6.23 -6.20
C ILE A 3 -15.00 6.28 -7.62
N PRO A 4 -14.83 7.46 -8.24
CA PRO A 4 -14.17 7.60 -9.53
C PRO A 4 -12.67 7.28 -9.45
N TYR A 5 -12.14 6.54 -10.43
CA TYR A 5 -10.72 6.19 -10.55
C TYR A 5 -9.78 7.41 -10.51
N SER A 6 -10.22 8.55 -11.06
CA SER A 6 -9.47 9.81 -11.05
C SER A 6 -9.15 10.33 -9.66
N GLN A 7 -9.96 10.02 -8.64
CA GLN A 7 -9.70 10.46 -7.26
C GLN A 7 -8.46 9.78 -6.67
N GLY A 8 -8.26 8.49 -6.96
CA GLY A 8 -7.06 7.76 -6.53
C GLY A 8 -5.79 8.31 -7.20
N ILE A 9 -5.85 8.60 -8.50
CA ILE A 9 -4.74 9.21 -9.24
C ILE A 9 -4.41 10.60 -8.70
N ALA A 10 -5.43 11.43 -8.42
CA ALA A 10 -5.23 12.77 -7.89
C ALA A 10 -4.51 12.74 -6.53
N ALA A 11 -4.90 11.83 -5.64
CA ALA A 11 -4.23 11.62 -4.36
C ALA A 11 -2.77 11.18 -4.53
N PHE A 12 -2.52 10.17 -5.38
CA PHE A 12 -1.16 9.70 -5.70
C PHE A 12 -0.29 10.83 -6.26
N THR A 13 -0.81 11.59 -7.23
CA THR A 13 -0.10 12.73 -7.84
C THR A 13 0.24 13.79 -6.79
N ALA A 14 -0.66 14.06 -5.84
CA ALA A 14 -0.40 15.01 -4.76
C ALA A 14 0.72 14.51 -3.81
N LEU A 15 0.79 13.21 -3.52
CA LEU A 15 1.87 12.61 -2.72
C LEU A 15 3.23 12.70 -3.45
N GLN A 16 3.25 12.32 -4.73
CA GLN A 16 4.44 12.42 -5.58
C GLN A 16 5.00 13.86 -5.65
N ARG A 17 4.13 14.86 -5.79
CA ARG A 17 4.52 16.28 -5.80
C ARG A 17 5.10 16.78 -4.48
N ARG A 18 4.82 16.09 -3.37
CA ARG A 18 5.35 16.40 -2.04
C ARG A 18 6.61 15.60 -1.69
N GLY A 19 7.09 14.75 -2.61
CA GLY A 19 8.21 13.84 -2.34
C GLY A 19 7.88 12.78 -1.29
N ILE A 20 6.60 12.48 -1.07
CA ILE A 20 6.16 11.45 -0.14
C ILE A 20 6.14 10.13 -0.89
N GLU A 21 6.86 9.14 -0.36
CA GLU A 21 6.87 7.79 -0.88
C GLU A 21 5.44 7.26 -1.00
N SER A 22 5.10 6.75 -2.18
CA SER A 22 3.76 6.28 -2.47
C SER A 22 3.78 5.30 -3.62
N LEU A 23 2.86 4.34 -3.58
CA LEU A 23 2.70 3.28 -4.58
C LEU A 23 1.29 3.33 -5.17
N LEU A 24 1.16 3.09 -6.47
CA LEU A 24 -0.11 3.03 -7.20
C LEU A 24 -0.22 1.71 -7.95
N VAL A 25 -1.24 0.90 -7.63
CA VAL A 25 -1.60 -0.33 -8.35
C VAL A 25 -2.93 -0.11 -9.06
N VAL A 26 -2.98 -0.46 -10.35
CA VAL A 26 -4.15 -0.23 -11.21
C VAL A 26 -4.58 -1.53 -11.86
N PHE A 27 -5.86 -1.89 -11.69
CA PHE A 27 -6.49 -3.02 -12.35
C PHE A 27 -7.55 -2.49 -13.33
N PRO A 28 -7.20 -2.25 -14.62
CA PRO A 28 -8.10 -1.58 -15.57
C PRO A 28 -9.35 -2.40 -15.91
N ASP A 29 -9.28 -3.72 -15.74
CA ASP A 29 -10.35 -4.66 -16.07
C ASP A 29 -11.15 -5.15 -14.84
N GLU A 30 -10.95 -4.51 -13.69
CA GLU A 30 -11.68 -4.78 -12.44
C GLU A 30 -12.73 -3.71 -12.16
N ASN A 31 -13.62 -3.98 -11.20
CA ASN A 31 -14.65 -3.03 -10.78
C ASN A 31 -14.27 -2.34 -9.47
N HIS A 32 -15.24 -2.10 -8.59
CA HIS A 32 -14.96 -1.53 -7.27
C HIS A 32 -14.22 -2.51 -6.33
N TRP A 33 -14.09 -3.78 -6.72
CA TRP A 33 -13.42 -4.85 -6.02
C TRP A 33 -12.39 -5.51 -6.93
N VAL A 34 -11.39 -6.17 -6.34
CA VAL A 34 -10.47 -7.05 -7.05
C VAL A 34 -11.05 -8.46 -7.00
N LEU A 35 -11.53 -8.98 -8.13
CA LEU A 35 -12.33 -10.21 -8.21
C LEU A 35 -11.59 -11.36 -8.89
N LYS A 36 -10.77 -11.06 -9.89
CA LYS A 36 -9.98 -12.05 -10.61
C LYS A 36 -8.95 -12.67 -9.66
N PRO A 37 -8.82 -14.00 -9.61
CA PRO A 37 -7.89 -14.66 -8.67
C PRO A 37 -6.45 -14.16 -8.79
N ALA A 38 -5.96 -13.95 -10.02
CA ALA A 38 -4.61 -13.46 -10.25
C ALA A 38 -4.40 -12.01 -9.75
N ASP A 39 -5.38 -11.13 -9.98
CA ASP A 39 -5.31 -9.74 -9.55
C ASP A 39 -5.38 -9.64 -8.02
N SER A 40 -6.17 -10.49 -7.38
CA SER A 40 -6.23 -10.58 -5.91
C SER A 40 -4.90 -10.97 -5.30
N VAL A 41 -4.20 -11.96 -5.89
CA VAL A 41 -2.86 -12.38 -5.44
C VAL A 41 -1.88 -11.20 -5.53
N LEU A 42 -1.84 -10.49 -6.67
CA LEU A 42 -0.99 -9.31 -6.83
C LEU A 42 -1.33 -8.21 -5.82
N TRP A 43 -2.63 -7.95 -5.60
CA TRP A 43 -3.08 -6.94 -4.64
C TRP A 43 -2.61 -7.26 -3.22
N TYR A 44 -2.81 -8.50 -2.76
CA TYR A 44 -2.38 -8.90 -1.41
C TYR A 44 -0.86 -8.85 -1.25
N HIS A 45 -0.08 -9.37 -2.20
CA HIS A 45 1.38 -9.28 -2.14
C HIS A 45 1.84 -7.83 -2.06
N THR A 46 1.34 -6.97 -2.95
CA THR A 46 1.75 -5.57 -2.99
C THR A 46 1.45 -4.83 -1.68
N VAL A 47 0.26 -5.04 -1.11
CA VAL A 47 -0.12 -4.38 0.16
C VAL A 47 0.69 -4.93 1.34
N LEU A 48 0.87 -6.24 1.43
CA LEU A 48 1.60 -6.87 2.52
C LEU A 48 3.08 -6.50 2.49
N ASP A 49 3.71 -6.51 1.32
CA ASP A 49 5.11 -6.14 1.15
C ASP A 49 5.32 -4.66 1.50
N TRP A 50 4.43 -3.78 1.04
CA TRP A 50 4.47 -2.35 1.39
C TRP A 50 4.37 -2.12 2.90
N VAL A 51 3.46 -2.82 3.57
CA VAL A 51 3.29 -2.73 5.02
C VAL A 51 4.51 -3.28 5.75
N ASP A 52 5.08 -4.40 5.29
CA ASP A 52 6.29 -4.99 5.86
C ASP A 52 7.49 -4.04 5.76
N GLU A 53 7.69 -3.40 4.60
CA GLU A 53 8.76 -2.40 4.40
C GLU A 53 8.65 -1.21 5.36
N HIS A 54 7.43 -0.75 5.65
CA HIS A 54 7.19 0.46 6.42
C HIS A 54 6.92 0.24 7.91
N LEU A 55 6.56 -0.98 8.31
CA LEU A 55 6.29 -1.35 9.72
C LEU A 55 7.37 -2.21 10.36
N LYS A 56 8.44 -2.58 9.64
CA LYS A 56 9.64 -3.18 10.24
C LYS A 56 10.11 -2.31 11.40
N LYS A 57 9.99 -2.84 12.63
CA LYS A 57 10.46 -2.20 13.86
C LYS A 57 11.92 -1.76 13.66
N SER A 58 12.18 -0.47 13.84
CA SER A 58 13.54 0.00 14.13
C SER A 58 14.11 -0.83 15.30
N PRO A 59 15.37 -1.27 15.24
CA PRO A 59 15.98 -2.14 16.26
C PRO A 59 15.89 -1.60 17.70
N ALA A 60 15.64 -0.30 17.89
CA ALA A 60 15.42 0.34 19.19
C ALA A 60 14.26 -0.25 20.03
N ALA A 61 13.28 -0.91 19.41
CA ALA A 61 12.16 -1.51 20.13
C ALA A 61 12.42 -2.95 20.62
N ALA A 62 13.60 -3.52 20.33
CA ALA A 62 14.03 -4.83 20.83
C ALA A 62 14.93 -4.72 22.08
N GLU A 63 15.53 -3.56 22.34
CA GLU A 63 16.50 -3.36 23.44
C GLU A 63 15.86 -3.13 24.83
N HIS A 64 14.53 -2.97 24.93
CA HIS A 64 13.84 -2.82 26.22
C HIS A 64 13.20 -4.11 26.76
N SER A 65 13.43 -5.26 26.09
CA SER A 65 13.05 -6.59 26.61
C SER A 65 14.27 -7.29 27.21
N GLY A 66 14.99 -6.59 28.07
CA GLY A 66 16.16 -7.09 28.78
C GLY A 66 16.44 -6.21 29.98
N ALA A 67 15.65 -6.37 31.03
CA ALA A 67 15.97 -5.86 32.36
C ALA A 67 15.69 -6.97 33.39
N PRO A 68 16.46 -6.99 34.48
CA PRO A 68 17.28 -8.12 34.94
C PRO A 68 16.55 -9.28 35.61
#